data_AF-A0A835RGB7-F1
#
_entry.id   AF-A0A835RGB7-F1
#
_cell.length_a   1.000
_cell.length_b   1.000
_cell.length_c   1.000
_cell.angle_alpha   90.00
_cell.angle_beta   90.00
_cell.angle_gamma   90.00
#
_symmetry.space_group_name_H-M   'P 1'
#
loop_
_entity.id
_entity.type
_entity.pdbx_description
1 polymer ?
#
loop_
_entity_poly.entity_id
_entity_poly.type
_entity_poly.pdbx_seq_one_letter_code
_entity_poly.pdbx_strand_id
1 'polypeptide(L)'
;MASTAGLPAVAATTAATIIALLLISGAEPTAAAAGPSQCNMTQQGFEDCLPYIRSTPAPATGWPSEDCCSALRKADLSCLCSYKGSPLLSYLHISYKLALQLPAKCGLRFPSPC
;
A
#
# COMPACT_ATOMS: atom_id res chain seq x y z
N MET A 1 0.85 -39.01 -1.67
CA MET A 1 1.67 -40.21 -1.88
C MET A 1 1.86 -40.40 -3.39
N ALA A 2 3.11 -40.30 -3.85
CA ALA A 2 3.66 -40.40 -5.22
C ALA A 2 4.72 -39.28 -5.34
N SER A 3 5.98 -39.46 -4.93
CA SER A 3 7.04 -40.26 -5.56
C SER A 3 7.32 -39.86 -7.00
N THR A 4 8.43 -39.14 -7.20
CA THR A 4 9.54 -39.33 -8.17
C THR A 4 10.23 -37.96 -8.38
N ALA A 5 11.43 -37.75 -7.86
CA ALA A 5 12.71 -38.18 -8.45
C ALA A 5 13.02 -37.44 -9.77
N GLY A 6 14.11 -36.68 -9.76
CA GLY A 6 14.77 -36.23 -10.98
C GLY A 6 15.23 -34.79 -10.94
N LEU A 7 16.43 -34.53 -10.38
CA LEU A 7 17.27 -33.46 -10.90
C LEU A 7 17.73 -33.88 -12.30
N PRO A 8 17.52 -33.06 -13.35
CA PRO A 8 18.38 -33.14 -14.51
C PRO A 8 19.56 -32.18 -14.31
N ALA A 9 20.70 -32.75 -13.94
CA ALA A 9 22.00 -32.18 -14.26
C ALA A 9 22.12 -32.14 -15.80
N VAL A 10 21.95 -30.97 -16.41
CA VAL A 10 22.25 -30.81 -17.84
C VAL A 10 23.70 -30.38 -17.98
N ALA A 11 24.50 -31.43 -18.18
CA ALA A 11 25.89 -31.39 -18.59
C ALA A 11 26.06 -30.52 -19.84
N ALA A 12 27.14 -29.74 -19.82
CA ALA A 12 27.63 -28.95 -20.92
C ALA A 12 28.05 -29.83 -22.10
N THR A 13 27.45 -29.63 -23.28
CA THR A 13 28.09 -29.96 -24.57
C THR A 13 27.56 -29.08 -25.69
N THR A 14 28.51 -28.32 -26.27
CA THR A 14 28.69 -27.95 -27.68
C THR A 14 27.60 -27.16 -28.43
N ALA A 15 27.94 -25.88 -28.61
CA ALA A 15 27.85 -25.06 -29.83
C ALA A 15 26.73 -25.34 -30.84
N ALA A 16 25.84 -24.35 -30.94
CA ALA A 16 24.99 -24.03 -32.09
C ALA A 16 23.82 -24.97 -32.41
N THR A 17 22.79 -24.97 -31.56
CA THR A 17 21.40 -25.19 -32.02
C THR A 17 20.40 -24.30 -31.27
N ILE A 18 19.93 -23.27 -31.98
CA ILE A 18 18.50 -22.93 -32.15
C ILE A 18 17.71 -22.53 -30.90
N ILE A 19 17.59 -21.21 -30.71
CA ILE A 19 16.33 -20.47 -30.50
C ILE A 19 15.11 -21.36 -30.18
N ALA A 20 14.92 -21.74 -28.92
CA ALA A 20 13.63 -22.23 -28.39
C ALA A 20 13.61 -22.28 -26.86
N LEU A 21 13.81 -21.14 -26.18
CA LEU A 21 13.55 -21.00 -24.73
C LEU A 21 12.89 -19.64 -24.38
N LEU A 22 11.93 -19.20 -25.20
CA LEU A 22 11.19 -17.96 -24.96
C LEU A 22 9.72 -18.17 -24.54
N LEU A 23 9.33 -19.38 -24.10
CA LEU A 23 7.93 -19.68 -23.77
C LEU A 23 7.72 -20.30 -22.37
N ILE A 24 8.40 -19.78 -21.35
CA ILE A 24 7.96 -20.00 -19.96
C ILE A 24 8.28 -18.79 -19.08
N SER A 25 7.83 -17.59 -19.47
CA SER A 25 7.53 -16.60 -18.43
C SER A 25 6.21 -17.04 -17.81
N GLY A 26 6.32 -17.92 -16.81
CA GLY A 26 5.23 -18.15 -15.87
C GLY A 26 4.76 -16.78 -15.40
N ALA A 27 3.47 -16.51 -15.57
CA ALA A 27 2.82 -15.44 -14.83
C ALA A 27 2.94 -15.83 -13.35
N GLU A 28 4.03 -15.40 -12.73
CA GLU A 28 4.06 -15.24 -11.29
C GLU A 28 2.92 -14.27 -10.98
N PRO A 29 1.94 -14.63 -10.12
CA PRO A 29 0.99 -13.64 -9.64
C PRO A 29 1.85 -12.56 -8.99
N THR A 30 1.97 -11.41 -9.66
CA THR A 30 2.65 -10.25 -9.12
C THR A 30 1.86 -9.89 -7.87
N ALA A 31 2.41 -10.32 -6.73
CA ALA A 31 1.95 -9.93 -5.42
C ALA A 31 1.73 -8.43 -5.49
N ALA A 32 0.49 -8.01 -5.25
CA ALA A 32 0.08 -6.62 -5.27
C ALA A 32 1.19 -5.78 -4.67
N ALA A 33 1.76 -4.88 -5.46
CA ALA A 33 2.89 -4.07 -5.08
C ALA A 33 2.51 -3.25 -3.85
N ALA A 34 2.75 -3.81 -2.67
CA ALA A 34 2.64 -3.09 -1.42
C ALA A 34 3.85 -2.14 -1.42
N GLY A 35 3.62 -0.91 -1.92
CA GLY A 35 4.57 0.17 -1.79
C GLY A 35 5.02 0.32 -0.32
N PRO A 36 6.16 0.98 -0.08
CA PRO A 36 6.71 1.15 1.27
C PRO A 36 5.62 1.67 2.21
N SER A 37 5.36 0.95 3.30
CA SER A 37 4.37 1.33 4.31
C SER A 37 4.88 2.54 5.08
N GLN A 38 4.43 3.73 4.71
CA GLN A 38 4.72 4.96 5.42
C GLN A 38 3.89 5.00 6.70
N CYS A 39 4.52 5.24 7.86
CA CYS A 39 3.84 5.27 9.15
C CYS A 39 2.98 4.03 9.44
N ASN A 40 3.47 2.83 9.09
CA ASN A 40 2.75 1.56 9.25
C ASN A 40 1.36 1.53 8.58
N MET A 41 1.18 2.34 7.53
CA MET A 41 -0.03 2.38 6.71
C MET A 41 0.33 1.98 5.29
N THR A 42 -0.48 1.11 4.69
CA THR A 42 -0.29 0.73 3.28
C THR A 42 -0.74 1.88 2.38
N GLN A 43 -0.16 1.97 1.17
CA GLN A 43 -0.61 2.93 0.18
C GLN A 43 -2.12 2.79 -0.09
N GLN A 44 -2.60 1.56 -0.26
CA GLN A 44 -4.02 1.30 -0.48
C GLN A 44 -4.88 1.85 0.67
N GLY A 45 -4.52 1.55 1.92
CA GLY A 45 -5.29 2.04 3.07
C GLY A 45 -5.28 3.56 3.19
N PHE A 46 -4.19 4.22 2.79
CA PHE A 46 -4.15 5.67 2.70
C PHE A 46 -5.09 6.19 1.61
N GLU A 47 -5.09 5.56 0.43
CA GLU A 47 -5.99 5.91 -0.68
C GLU A 47 -7.47 5.77 -0.30
N ASP A 48 -7.82 4.73 0.46
CA ASP A 48 -9.18 4.52 0.97
C ASP A 48 -9.64 5.64 1.92
N CYS A 49 -8.71 6.36 2.54
CA CYS A 49 -9.00 7.50 3.43
C CYS A 49 -9.02 8.86 2.71
N LEU A 50 -8.41 8.99 1.54
CA LEU A 50 -8.34 10.24 0.77
C LEU A 50 -9.67 10.97 0.56
N PRO A 51 -10.79 10.31 0.20
CA PRO A 51 -12.05 11.03 -0.01
C PRO A 51 -12.53 11.80 1.23
N TYR A 52 -12.08 11.45 2.43
CA TYR A 52 -12.50 12.09 3.68
C TYR A 52 -11.51 13.15 4.18
N ILE A 53 -10.28 13.17 3.65
CA ILE A 53 -9.21 14.06 4.10
C ILE A 53 -8.75 15.06 3.04
N ARG A 54 -9.14 14.88 1.77
CA ARG A 54 -8.85 15.83 0.69
C ARG A 54 -9.76 17.05 0.74
N SER A 55 -9.20 18.19 0.34
CA SER A 55 -9.95 19.44 0.13
C SER A 55 -10.50 19.55 -1.30
N THR A 56 -9.94 18.78 -2.24
CA THR A 56 -10.31 18.82 -3.66
C THR A 56 -10.22 17.43 -4.28
N PRO A 57 -11.31 16.90 -4.88
CA PRO A 57 -12.68 17.44 -4.84
C PRO A 57 -13.21 17.56 -3.40
N ALA A 58 -14.36 18.22 -3.21
CA ALA A 58 -14.92 18.46 -1.87
C ALA A 58 -14.98 17.15 -1.05
N PRO A 59 -14.64 17.21 0.26
CA PRO A 59 -14.54 16.01 1.09
C PRO A 59 -15.89 15.30 1.22
N ALA A 60 -15.84 13.98 1.26
CA ALA A 60 -17.00 13.15 1.54
C ALA A 60 -17.55 13.43 2.95
N THR A 61 -18.87 13.59 3.04
CA THR A 61 -19.58 13.94 4.28
C THR A 61 -20.12 12.74 5.06
N GLY A 62 -19.96 11.52 4.53
CA GLY A 62 -20.41 10.26 5.13
C GLY A 62 -19.46 9.66 6.17
N TRP A 63 -19.81 8.45 6.61
CA TRP A 63 -18.93 7.63 7.46
C TRP A 63 -17.76 7.08 6.63
N PRO A 64 -16.52 7.06 7.16
CA PRO A 64 -15.36 6.50 6.46
C PRO A 64 -15.56 5.06 6.04
N SER A 65 -14.88 4.59 4.99
CA SER A 65 -14.94 3.17 4.62
C SER A 65 -14.31 2.31 5.73
N GLU A 66 -14.76 1.05 5.87
CA GLU A 66 -14.19 0.13 6.86
C GLU A 66 -12.69 -0.13 6.61
N ASP A 67 -12.28 -0.20 5.34
CA ASP A 67 -10.87 -0.29 4.95
C ASP A 67 -10.04 0.90 5.44
N CYS A 68 -10.56 2.12 5.31
CA CYS A 68 -9.90 3.32 5.82
C CYS A 68 -9.74 3.26 7.35
N CYS A 69 -10.79 2.91 8.09
CA CYS A 69 -10.69 2.81 9.54
C CYS A 69 -9.78 1.66 10.00
N SER A 70 -9.76 0.54 9.27
CA SER A 70 -8.86 -0.59 9.50
C SER A 70 -7.40 -0.20 9.25
N ALA A 71 -7.14 0.60 8.22
CA ALA A 71 -5.82 1.14 7.94
C ALA A 71 -5.38 2.11 9.05
N LEU A 72 -6.25 3.04 9.47
CA LEU A 72 -5.95 3.97 10.57
C LEU A 72 -5.70 3.26 11.91
N ARG A 73 -6.35 2.13 12.18
CA ARG A 73 -6.11 1.30 13.37
C ARG A 73 -4.71 0.69 13.43
N LYS A 74 -4.13 0.43 12.26
CA LYS A 74 -2.79 -0.14 12.12
C LYS A 74 -1.72 0.94 11.95
N ALA A 75 -2.11 2.11 11.47
CA ALA A 75 -1.23 3.23 11.23
C ALA A 75 -0.62 3.79 12.53
N ASP A 76 0.62 4.26 12.41
CA ASP A 76 1.28 5.06 13.43
C ASP A 76 0.81 6.51 13.31
N LEU A 77 -0.19 6.86 14.14
CA LEU A 77 -0.79 8.20 14.16
C LEU A 77 0.22 9.29 14.56
N SER A 78 1.23 8.97 15.39
CA SER A 78 2.29 9.91 15.77
C SER A 78 3.23 10.20 14.59
N CYS A 79 3.59 9.18 13.82
CA CYS A 79 4.33 9.31 12.58
C CYS A 79 3.54 10.15 11.56
N LEU A 80 2.23 9.91 11.43
CA LEU A 80 1.37 10.72 10.56
C LEU A 80 1.31 12.20 10.96
N CYS A 81 1.44 12.53 12.26
CA CYS A 81 1.56 13.92 12.69
C CYS A 81 2.78 14.64 12.10
N SER A 82 3.86 13.91 11.80
CA SER A 82 5.09 14.48 11.26
C SER A 82 4.90 15.02 9.83
N TYR A 83 3.80 14.68 9.15
CA TYR A 83 3.45 15.25 7.85
C TYR A 83 2.84 16.66 7.96
N LYS A 84 2.61 17.18 9.17
CA LYS A 84 2.15 18.55 9.38
C LYS A 84 3.08 19.54 8.68
N GLY A 85 2.55 20.29 7.72
CA GLY A 85 3.32 21.26 6.94
C GLY A 85 4.22 20.66 5.85
N SER A 86 4.18 19.33 5.64
CA SER A 86 4.90 18.69 4.54
C SER A 86 4.31 19.11 3.19
N PRO A 87 5.15 19.39 2.18
CA PRO A 87 4.68 19.71 0.82
C PRO A 87 3.86 18.58 0.19
N LEU A 88 4.00 17.34 0.70
CA LEU A 88 3.20 16.20 0.24
C LEU A 88 1.69 16.41 0.46
N LEU A 89 1.29 17.06 1.55
CA LEU A 89 -0.12 17.35 1.81
C LEU A 89 -0.70 18.28 0.75
N SER A 90 0.06 19.31 0.36
CA SER A 90 -0.34 20.25 -0.69
C SER A 90 -0.41 19.55 -2.05
N TYR A 91 0.60 18.73 -2.39
CA TYR A 91 0.63 17.99 -3.65
C TYR A 91 -0.57 17.05 -3.83
N LEU A 92 -1.02 16.40 -2.74
CA LEU A 92 -2.17 15.48 -2.76
C LEU A 92 -3.51 16.16 -2.42
N HIS A 93 -3.51 17.49 -2.27
CA HIS A 93 -4.67 18.30 -1.84
C HIS A 93 -5.30 17.85 -0.52
N ILE A 94 -4.50 17.36 0.43
CA ILE A 94 -4.95 16.87 1.74
C ILE A 94 -5.09 18.03 2.71
N SER A 95 -6.26 18.13 3.35
CA SER A 95 -6.47 19.00 4.50
C SER A 95 -5.96 18.31 5.75
N TYR A 96 -4.86 18.83 6.32
CA TYR A 96 -4.35 18.34 7.61
C TYR A 96 -5.43 18.39 8.70
N LYS A 97 -6.29 19.42 8.69
CA LYS A 97 -7.40 19.57 9.65
C LYS A 97 -8.42 18.44 9.54
N LEU A 98 -8.77 18.01 8.32
CA LEU A 98 -9.67 16.87 8.12
C LEU A 98 -9.00 15.55 8.51
N ALA A 99 -7.71 15.40 8.18
CA ALA A 99 -6.93 14.23 8.58
C ALA A 99 -6.87 14.03 10.10
N LEU A 100 -6.77 15.12 10.88
CA LEU A 100 -6.84 15.04 12.35
C LEU A 100 -8.22 14.65 12.89
N GLN A 101 -9.30 14.95 12.15
CA GLN A 101 -10.67 14.63 12.56
C GLN A 101 -11.10 13.21 12.19
N LEU A 102 -10.49 12.64 11.15
CA LEU A 102 -10.86 11.33 10.61
C LEU A 102 -10.70 10.17 11.63
N PRO A 103 -9.63 10.08 12.43
CA PRO A 103 -9.47 9.04 13.45
C PRO A 103 -10.61 9.03 14.46
N ALA A 104 -11.11 10.20 14.87
CA ALA A 104 -12.24 10.30 15.78
C ALA A 104 -13.53 9.70 15.18
N LYS A 105 -13.74 9.84 13.86
CA LYS A 105 -14.87 9.20 13.15
C LYS A 105 -14.76 7.68 13.13
N CYS A 106 -13.54 7.14 13.17
CA CYS A 106 -13.24 5.71 13.28
C CYS A 106 -13.18 5.20 14.74
N GLY A 107 -13.50 6.05 15.73
CA GLY A 107 -13.43 5.69 17.16
C GLY A 107 -12.01 5.63 17.72
N LEU A 108 -11.04 6.23 17.03
CA LEU A 108 -9.64 6.32 17.44
C LEU A 108 -9.34 7.69 18.03
N ARG A 109 -8.29 7.78 18.86
CA ARG A 109 -7.76 9.04 19.36
C ARG A 109 -6.42 9.34 18.71
N PHE A 110 -6.27 10.54 18.17
CA PHE A 110 -4.98 11.02 17.72
C PHE A 110 -4.12 11.39 18.94
N PRO A 111 -2.81 11.12 18.92
CA PRO A 111 -1.91 11.53 19.99
C PRO A 111 -1.87 13.06 20.09
N SER A 112 -1.79 13.59 21.31
CA SER A 112 -1.54 14.99 21.60
C SER A 112 -0.25 15.13 22.43
N PRO A 113 0.63 16.11 22.12
CA PRO A 113 0.51 17.10 21.06
C PRO A 113 0.84 16.56 19.65
N CYS A 114 0.06 17.06 18.68
CA CYS A 114 0.36 17.17 17.25
C CYS A 114 -0.03 18.61 16.83
#